data_AF-A0A2N0TX65-F1
#
_entry.id   AF-A0A2N0TX65-F1
#
_cell.length_a   1.000
_cell.length_b   1.000
_cell.length_c   1.000
_cell.angle_alpha   90.00
_cell.angle_beta   90.00
_cell.angle_gamma   90.00
#
_symmetry.space_group_name_H-M   'P 1'
#
loop_
_entity.id
_entity.type
_entity.pdbx_description
1 polymer ?
#
loop_
_entity_poly.entity_id
_entity_poly.type
_entity_poly.pdbx_seq_one_letter_code
_entity_poly.pdbx_strand_id
1 'polypeptide(L)'
;MTNKILLLFLITILFSCTSQKESNYAGKLSGCLNENDIKVLNEATLIFREELAKHYNQKNDNKNFKSYIEDLSAMPPNHDFSPDFYVNEKAVEIIKKLKENRTFQKIWTKYEVNNSEQEITLVSFSDEIEEESEQEELITYVLNPDGDYLKCLNSNYTNETIKEVLNAQTKYGDISPSIIAGAMNSKLKKEDFENDMTKLVVAFALYYNMVNLLIDHPIK
;
A
#
# COMPACT_ATOMS: atom_id res chain seq x y z
N MET A 1 17.57 -5.78 -58.15
CA MET A 1 17.34 -7.00 -57.33
C MET A 1 17.54 -6.66 -55.85
N THR A 2 16.96 -5.56 -55.38
CA THR A 2 17.32 -4.94 -54.08
C THR A 2 16.10 -4.51 -53.25
N ASN A 3 14.87 -4.60 -53.79
CA ASN A 3 13.65 -4.23 -53.05
C ASN A 3 13.04 -5.39 -52.23
N LYS A 4 13.55 -6.61 -52.34
CA LYS A 4 13.04 -7.77 -51.56
C LYS A 4 13.78 -8.01 -50.25
N ILE A 5 15.00 -7.47 -50.10
CA ILE A 5 15.82 -7.65 -48.89
C ILE A 5 15.43 -6.62 -47.79
N LEU A 6 14.97 -5.42 -48.19
CA LEU A 6 14.56 -4.38 -47.24
C LEU A 6 13.29 -4.76 -46.44
N LEU A 7 12.40 -5.57 -47.03
CA LEU A 7 11.16 -6.03 -46.39
C LEU A 7 11.39 -7.13 -45.35
N LEU A 8 12.51 -7.86 -45.43
CA LEU A 8 12.87 -8.90 -44.46
C LEU A 8 13.47 -8.33 -43.17
N PHE A 9 14.06 -7.13 -43.22
CA PHE A 9 14.59 -6.44 -42.04
C PHE A 9 13.53 -5.74 -41.18
N LEU A 10 12.34 -5.46 -41.74
CA LEU A 10 11.24 -4.81 -41.02
C LEU A 10 10.34 -5.79 -40.23
N ILE A 11 10.42 -7.09 -40.51
CA ILE A 11 9.56 -8.10 -39.87
C ILE A 11 10.17 -8.63 -38.55
N THR A 12 11.47 -8.46 -38.31
CA THR A 12 12.12 -8.96 -37.10
C THR A 12 11.95 -8.06 -35.86
N ILE A 13 11.41 -6.85 -36.01
CA ILE A 13 11.23 -5.91 -34.88
C ILE A 13 9.88 -6.13 -34.15
N LEU A 14 8.95 -6.91 -34.71
CA LEU A 14 7.61 -7.11 -34.13
C LEU A 14 7.52 -8.26 -33.10
N PHE A 15 8.59 -8.98 -32.81
CA PHE A 15 8.59 -10.10 -31.86
C PHE A 15 9.28 -9.84 -30.52
N SER A 16 9.61 -8.58 -30.20
CA SER A 16 10.00 -8.22 -28.83
C SER A 16 8.76 -7.95 -27.96
N CYS A 17 7.76 -8.83 -28.01
CA CYS A 17 6.88 -9.02 -26.86
C CYS A 17 7.70 -9.80 -25.83
N THR A 18 8.56 -9.09 -25.09
CA THR A 18 8.98 -9.58 -23.78
C THR A 18 7.70 -9.77 -22.98
N SER A 19 7.24 -11.01 -22.83
CA SER A 19 6.21 -11.31 -21.83
C SER A 19 6.78 -10.81 -20.52
N GLN A 20 6.33 -9.64 -20.04
CA GLN A 20 6.60 -9.25 -18.67
C GLN A 20 6.12 -10.42 -17.84
N LYS A 21 7.05 -11.07 -17.15
CA LYS A 21 6.73 -12.17 -16.25
C LYS A 21 5.72 -11.61 -15.27
N GLU A 22 4.48 -12.07 -15.38
CA GLU A 22 3.38 -11.56 -14.57
C GLU A 22 3.79 -11.67 -13.11
N SER A 23 3.83 -10.53 -12.44
CA SER A 23 4.42 -10.45 -11.10
C SER A 23 3.45 -11.11 -10.12
N ASN A 24 3.86 -12.24 -9.53
CA ASN A 24 2.97 -13.07 -8.73
C ASN A 24 3.11 -12.81 -7.22
N TYR A 25 2.87 -11.57 -6.80
CA TYR A 25 2.99 -11.15 -5.40
C TYR A 25 2.01 -11.84 -4.47
N ALA A 26 0.77 -12.01 -4.92
CA ALA A 26 -0.33 -12.57 -4.16
C ALA A 26 -0.58 -14.05 -4.45
N GLY A 27 0.26 -14.73 -5.23
CA GLY A 27 0.01 -16.11 -5.67
C GLY A 27 -0.21 -17.11 -4.55
N LYS A 28 0.49 -16.92 -3.42
CA LYS A 28 0.33 -17.75 -2.21
C LYS A 28 -1.01 -17.54 -1.49
N LEU A 29 -1.83 -16.57 -1.90
CA LEU A 29 -3.17 -16.31 -1.36
C LEU A 29 -4.28 -16.93 -2.22
N SER A 30 -3.95 -17.55 -3.36
CA SER A 30 -4.94 -18.12 -4.31
C SER A 30 -5.80 -19.25 -3.75
N GLY A 31 -5.41 -19.86 -2.63
CA GLY A 31 -6.20 -20.89 -1.94
C GLY A 31 -7.36 -20.33 -1.09
N CYS A 32 -7.46 -19.01 -0.93
CA CYS A 32 -8.44 -18.37 -0.04
C CYS A 32 -8.93 -17.00 -0.54
N LEU A 33 -8.26 -16.38 -1.51
CA LEU A 33 -8.76 -15.26 -2.29
C LEU A 33 -9.10 -15.71 -3.72
N ASN A 34 -10.08 -15.05 -4.34
CA ASN A 34 -10.49 -15.38 -5.70
C ASN A 34 -9.53 -14.78 -6.74
N GLU A 35 -9.61 -15.24 -8.00
CA GLU A 35 -8.71 -14.82 -9.08
C GLU A 35 -8.71 -13.29 -9.30
N ASN A 36 -9.87 -12.64 -9.19
CA ASN A 36 -9.97 -11.19 -9.33
C ASN A 36 -9.25 -10.45 -8.20
N ASP A 37 -9.37 -10.94 -6.95
CA ASP A 37 -8.62 -10.41 -5.81
C ASP A 37 -7.11 -10.56 -6.07
N ILE A 38 -6.65 -11.75 -6.48
CA ILE A 38 -5.23 -12.01 -6.75
C ILE A 38 -4.70 -11.07 -7.84
N LYS A 39 -5.48 -10.89 -8.92
CA LYS A 39 -5.11 -10.03 -10.02
C LYS A 39 -4.95 -8.58 -9.59
N VAL A 40 -5.92 -8.01 -8.88
CA VAL A 40 -5.84 -6.61 -8.45
C VAL A 40 -4.75 -6.39 -7.39
N LEU A 41 -4.50 -7.37 -6.51
CA LEU A 41 -3.40 -7.31 -5.55
C LEU A 41 -2.02 -7.31 -6.24
N ASN A 42 -1.86 -8.13 -7.29
CA ASN A 42 -0.65 -8.17 -8.10
C ASN A 42 -0.43 -6.86 -8.88
N GLU A 43 -1.49 -6.35 -9.51
CA GLU A 43 -1.46 -5.09 -10.26
C GLU A 43 -1.09 -3.91 -9.36
N ALA A 44 -1.73 -3.80 -8.19
CA ALA A 44 -1.45 -2.80 -7.18
C ALA A 44 0.01 -2.83 -6.71
N THR A 45 0.53 -4.01 -6.39
CA THR A 45 1.91 -4.16 -5.91
C THR A 45 2.93 -3.84 -7.02
N LEU A 46 2.60 -4.16 -8.28
CA LEU A 46 3.41 -3.80 -9.43
C LEU A 46 3.47 -2.28 -9.62
N ILE A 47 2.33 -1.58 -9.55
CA ILE A 47 2.27 -0.11 -9.64
C ILE A 47 3.09 0.53 -8.53
N PHE A 48 2.91 0.08 -7.29
CA PHE A 48 3.70 0.59 -6.17
C PHE A 48 5.21 0.40 -6.38
N ARG A 49 5.64 -0.79 -6.84
CA ARG A 49 7.06 -1.05 -7.17
C ARG A 49 7.58 -0.09 -8.25
N GLU A 50 6.77 0.23 -9.26
CA GLU A 50 7.14 1.21 -10.29
C GLU A 50 7.29 2.61 -9.70
N GLU A 51 6.40 3.04 -8.82
CA GLU A 51 6.51 4.34 -8.13
C GLU A 51 7.76 4.40 -7.24
N LEU A 52 8.05 3.32 -6.50
CA LEU A 52 9.29 3.21 -5.73
C LEU A 52 10.54 3.29 -6.62
N ALA A 53 10.53 2.63 -7.78
CA ALA A 53 11.65 2.68 -8.72
C ALA A 53 11.85 4.08 -9.30
N LYS A 54 10.77 4.84 -9.56
CA LYS A 54 10.86 6.24 -10.00
C LYS A 54 11.41 7.15 -8.90
N HIS A 55 10.92 6.99 -7.67
CA HIS A 55 11.30 7.84 -6.54
C HIS A 55 12.77 7.62 -6.14
N TYR A 56 13.19 6.36 -5.96
CA TYR A 56 14.54 6.04 -5.49
C TYR A 56 15.58 5.86 -6.60
N ASN A 57 15.14 5.64 -7.84
CA ASN A 57 15.99 5.41 -9.02
C ASN A 57 17.01 4.27 -8.84
N GLN A 58 16.74 3.29 -7.98
CA GLN A 58 17.61 2.12 -7.82
C GLN A 58 17.09 0.96 -8.65
N LYS A 59 18.01 0.23 -9.29
CA LYS A 59 17.67 -0.94 -10.11
C LYS A 59 17.19 -2.16 -9.30
N ASN A 60 17.38 -2.16 -7.98
CA ASN A 60 17.06 -3.29 -7.11
C ASN A 60 15.77 -3.00 -6.35
N ASP A 61 14.68 -3.67 -6.76
CA ASP A 61 13.36 -3.50 -6.16
C ASP A 61 13.36 -3.75 -4.65
N ASN A 62 14.03 -4.80 -4.17
CA ASN A 62 14.10 -5.11 -2.75
C ASN A 62 14.74 -3.96 -1.94
N LYS A 63 15.72 -3.28 -2.54
CA LYS A 63 16.35 -2.11 -1.91
C LYS A 63 15.39 -0.91 -1.90
N ASN A 64 14.63 -0.68 -2.96
CA ASN A 64 13.62 0.38 -2.99
C ASN A 64 12.52 0.17 -1.94
N PHE A 65 12.01 -1.07 -1.79
CA PHE A 65 11.02 -1.39 -0.74
C PHE A 65 11.60 -1.19 0.66
N LYS A 66 12.86 -1.56 0.90
CA LYS A 66 13.51 -1.32 2.19
C LYS A 66 13.68 0.18 2.47
N SER A 67 14.14 0.95 1.49
CA SER A 67 14.27 2.41 1.60
C SER A 67 12.93 3.07 1.90
N TYR A 68 11.83 2.61 1.28
CA TYR A 68 10.49 3.11 1.59
C TYR A 68 10.12 2.95 3.06
N ILE A 69 10.33 1.76 3.64
CA ILE A 69 10.03 1.53 5.06
C ILE A 69 10.97 2.33 5.96
N GLU A 70 12.25 2.44 5.61
CA GLU A 70 13.23 3.25 6.35
C GLU A 70 12.81 4.72 6.39
N ASP A 71 12.50 5.31 5.24
CA ASP A 71 12.10 6.71 5.14
C ASP A 71 10.75 6.95 5.78
N LEU A 72 9.77 6.06 5.60
CA LEU A 72 8.45 6.16 6.24
C LEU A 72 8.53 5.95 7.78
N SER A 73 9.59 5.30 8.28
CA SER A 73 9.83 5.18 9.72
C SER A 73 10.57 6.35 10.35
N ALA A 74 11.16 7.24 9.53
CA ALA A 74 11.93 8.37 10.02
C ALA A 74 11.01 9.40 10.72
N MET A 75 11.53 10.17 11.67
CA MET A 75 10.76 11.27 12.26
C MET A 75 10.76 12.47 11.29
N PRO A 76 9.63 13.22 11.15
CA PRO A 76 9.63 14.48 10.41
C PRO A 76 10.77 15.40 10.86
N PRO A 77 11.41 16.16 9.95
CA PRO A 77 11.05 16.42 8.56
C PRO A 77 11.69 15.44 7.54
N ASN A 78 12.31 14.35 7.99
CA ASN A 78 13.09 13.46 7.11
C ASN A 78 12.22 12.56 6.20
N HIS A 79 10.90 12.78 6.16
CA HIS A 79 10.00 12.13 5.22
C HIS A 79 10.02 12.87 3.88
N ASP A 80 10.52 12.23 2.83
CA ASP A 80 10.55 12.80 1.47
C ASP A 80 9.40 12.29 0.60
N PHE A 81 8.18 12.20 1.16
CA PHE A 81 7.00 11.84 0.37
C PHE A 81 6.08 13.05 0.23
N SER A 82 6.05 13.62 -0.98
CA SER A 82 5.02 14.58 -1.35
C SER A 82 3.64 13.89 -1.45
N PRO A 83 2.53 14.64 -1.31
CA PRO A 83 1.20 14.09 -1.55
C PRO A 83 1.07 13.42 -2.94
N ASP A 84 1.76 13.97 -3.96
CA ASP A 84 1.77 13.44 -5.33
C ASP A 84 2.37 12.03 -5.44
N PHE A 85 3.26 11.63 -4.52
CA PHE A 85 3.76 10.26 -4.47
C PHE A 85 2.62 9.26 -4.22
N TYR A 86 1.67 9.63 -3.36
CA TYR A 86 0.53 8.78 -3.00
C TYR A 86 -0.66 9.00 -3.94
N VAL A 87 -1.04 10.25 -4.22
CA VAL A 87 -2.26 10.61 -4.97
C VAL A 87 -1.96 10.76 -6.46
N ASN A 88 -1.37 9.73 -7.06
CA ASN A 88 -1.18 9.66 -8.51
C ASN A 88 -2.32 8.89 -9.19
N GLU A 89 -2.55 9.18 -10.49
CA GLU A 89 -3.66 8.62 -11.28
C GLU A 89 -3.76 7.09 -11.18
N LYS A 90 -2.62 6.38 -11.28
CA LYS A 90 -2.57 4.92 -11.21
C LYS A 90 -2.97 4.39 -9.83
N ALA A 91 -2.49 5.03 -8.77
CA ALA A 91 -2.81 4.63 -7.39
C ALA A 91 -4.30 4.84 -7.08
N VAL A 92 -4.87 5.96 -7.52
CA VAL A 92 -6.30 6.26 -7.41
C VAL A 92 -7.15 5.24 -8.19
N GLU A 93 -6.74 4.88 -9.41
CA GLU A 93 -7.42 3.86 -10.20
C GLU A 93 -7.43 2.49 -9.49
N ILE A 94 -6.34 2.13 -8.80
CA ILE A 94 -6.29 0.89 -8.01
C ILE A 94 -7.28 0.91 -6.85
N ILE A 95 -7.37 2.01 -6.09
CA ILE A 95 -8.37 2.11 -5.00
C ILE A 95 -9.79 1.97 -5.57
N LYS A 96 -10.07 2.61 -6.71
CA LYS A 96 -11.36 2.45 -7.41
C LYS A 96 -11.62 1.00 -7.80
N LYS A 97 -10.67 0.32 -8.46
CA LYS A 97 -10.78 -1.10 -8.84
C LYS A 97 -11.01 -2.01 -7.63
N LEU A 98 -10.31 -1.78 -6.52
CA LEU A 98 -10.49 -2.54 -5.29
C LEU A 98 -11.91 -2.39 -4.74
N LYS A 99 -12.46 -1.16 -4.76
CA LYS A 99 -13.84 -0.88 -4.34
C LYS A 99 -14.86 -1.54 -5.28
N GLU A 100 -14.70 -1.41 -6.59
CA GLU A 100 -15.59 -1.99 -7.62
C GLU A 100 -15.62 -3.52 -7.58
N ASN A 101 -14.46 -4.16 -7.45
CA ASN A 101 -14.33 -5.62 -7.42
C ASN A 101 -14.59 -6.25 -6.06
N ARG A 102 -15.04 -5.46 -5.07
CA ARG A 102 -15.34 -5.94 -3.71
C ARG A 102 -14.14 -6.54 -2.97
N THR A 103 -12.92 -6.25 -3.43
CA THR A 103 -11.68 -6.66 -2.76
C THR A 103 -11.36 -5.70 -1.61
N PHE A 104 -11.78 -4.42 -1.70
CA PHE A 104 -11.54 -3.40 -0.68
C PHE A 104 -12.00 -3.85 0.71
N GLN A 105 -13.25 -4.31 0.87
CA GLN A 105 -13.78 -4.73 2.17
C GLN A 105 -13.18 -6.05 2.70
N LYS A 106 -12.51 -6.83 1.84
CA LYS A 106 -11.75 -8.00 2.26
C LYS A 106 -10.42 -7.62 2.89
N ILE A 107 -9.92 -6.43 2.57
CA ILE A 107 -8.65 -5.87 3.07
C ILE A 107 -8.91 -4.94 4.24
N TRP A 108 -9.81 -3.97 4.08
CA TRP A 108 -10.04 -2.90 5.05
C TRP A 108 -11.48 -2.83 5.54
N THR A 109 -11.66 -2.26 6.72
CA THR A 109 -12.96 -1.87 7.29
C THR A 109 -12.87 -0.43 7.78
N LYS A 110 -14.00 0.29 7.79
CA LYS A 110 -14.08 1.62 8.42
C LYS A 110 -13.68 1.47 9.90
N TYR A 111 -12.82 2.36 10.37
CA TYR A 111 -12.50 2.48 11.78
C TYR A 111 -13.46 3.49 12.40
N GLU A 112 -14.16 3.06 13.44
CA GLU A 112 -15.06 3.92 14.21
C GLU A 112 -14.42 4.15 15.58
N VAL A 113 -14.05 5.40 15.86
CA VAL A 113 -13.60 5.79 17.19
C VAL A 113 -14.82 5.77 18.10
N ASN A 114 -14.83 4.87 19.08
CA ASN A 114 -15.81 4.92 20.14
C ASN A 114 -15.47 6.15 21.01
N ASN A 115 -16.18 7.26 20.79
CA ASN A 115 -15.99 8.55 21.50
C ASN A 115 -16.22 8.49 23.03
N SER A 116 -16.33 7.29 23.62
CA SER A 116 -16.45 7.12 25.08
C SER A 116 -15.13 7.27 25.83
N GLU A 117 -13.98 7.28 25.15
CA GLU A 117 -12.66 7.41 25.78
C GLU A 117 -12.06 8.80 25.49
N GLN A 118 -12.38 9.72 26.40
CA GLN A 118 -11.69 10.99 26.68
C GLN A 118 -11.30 11.83 25.45
N GLU A 119 -12.17 12.77 25.09
CA GLU A 119 -11.74 14.04 24.50
C GLU A 119 -10.63 14.61 25.39
N ILE A 120 -9.39 14.61 24.89
CA ILE A 120 -8.33 15.40 25.49
C ILE A 120 -8.71 16.85 25.19
N THR A 121 -9.30 17.53 26.18
CA THR A 121 -9.58 18.96 26.09
C THR A 121 -8.27 19.70 25.90
N LEU A 122 -7.97 20.10 24.67
CA LEU A 122 -6.89 21.05 24.39
C LEU A 122 -7.36 22.40 24.93
N VAL A 123 -6.89 22.77 26.12
CA VAL A 123 -7.12 24.10 26.68
C VAL A 123 -6.35 25.10 25.82
N SER A 124 -7.03 25.72 24.86
CA SER A 124 -6.53 26.90 24.16
C SER A 124 -6.58 28.10 25.09
N PHE A 125 -5.48 28.84 25.21
CA PHE A 125 -5.39 30.09 25.97
C PHE A 125 -5.83 31.30 25.12
N SER A 126 -6.96 31.17 24.41
CA SER A 126 -7.55 32.27 23.65
C SER A 126 -9.06 32.32 23.89
N ASP A 127 -9.51 33.38 24.54
CA ASP A 127 -10.92 33.71 24.79
C ASP A 127 -11.64 34.14 23.49
N GLU A 128 -11.67 33.27 22.49
CA GLU A 128 -12.56 33.40 21.34
C GLU A 128 -13.36 32.12 21.21
N ILE A 129 -14.67 32.25 21.44
CA ILE A 129 -15.66 31.19 21.22
C ILE A 129 -15.72 30.98 19.72
N GLU A 130 -14.92 30.02 19.21
CA GLU A 130 -15.07 29.53 17.85
C GLU A 130 -16.46 28.88 17.73
N GLU A 131 -17.26 29.37 16.78
CA GLU A 131 -18.46 28.68 16.32
C GLU A 131 -18.10 27.23 16.04
N GLU A 132 -18.91 26.27 16.52
CA GLU A 132 -18.78 24.85 16.18
C GLU A 132 -18.76 24.70 14.66
N SER A 133 -17.57 24.74 14.07
CA SER A 133 -17.34 24.30 12.71
C SER A 133 -17.78 22.84 12.68
N GLU A 134 -18.68 22.48 11.77
CA GLU A 134 -19.00 21.08 11.50
C GLU A 134 -17.67 20.33 11.33
N GLN A 135 -17.26 19.58 12.36
CA GLN A 135 -16.05 18.78 12.28
C GLN A 135 -16.32 17.71 11.24
N GLU A 136 -15.71 17.87 10.07
CA GLU A 136 -15.77 16.90 9.00
C GLU A 136 -15.28 15.56 9.57
N GLU A 137 -16.15 14.55 9.59
CA GLU A 137 -15.85 13.26 10.21
C GLU A 137 -14.63 12.65 9.50
N LEU A 138 -13.51 12.51 10.22
CA LEU A 138 -12.32 11.88 9.68
C LEU A 138 -12.59 10.38 9.48
N ILE A 139 -12.96 10.00 8.26
CA ILE A 139 -13.13 8.59 7.88
C ILE A 139 -11.76 7.95 7.72
N THR A 140 -11.41 7.02 8.60
CA THR A 140 -10.19 6.20 8.46
C THR A 140 -10.52 4.73 8.30
N TYR A 141 -9.57 3.97 7.74
CA TYR A 141 -9.72 2.56 7.43
C TYR A 141 -8.55 1.77 7.99
N VAL A 142 -8.88 0.67 8.67
CA VAL A 142 -7.90 -0.27 9.24
C VAL A 142 -8.02 -1.61 8.54
N LEU A 143 -6.99 -2.46 8.65
CA LEU A 143 -7.09 -3.84 8.17
C LEU A 143 -8.31 -4.53 8.82
N ASN A 144 -9.10 -5.21 8.01
CA ASN A 144 -10.28 -5.91 8.48
C ASN A 144 -9.86 -7.17 9.26
N PRO A 145 -10.04 -7.26 10.58
CA PRO A 145 -9.71 -8.47 11.36
C PRO A 145 -10.45 -9.71 10.86
N ASP A 146 -11.66 -9.51 10.33
CA ASP A 146 -12.50 -10.56 9.78
C ASP A 146 -12.38 -10.69 8.25
N GLY A 147 -11.56 -9.86 7.61
CA GLY A 147 -11.38 -9.84 6.17
C GLY A 147 -10.59 -11.04 5.66
N ASP A 148 -10.98 -11.53 4.48
CA ASP A 148 -10.33 -12.68 3.84
C ASP A 148 -8.84 -12.43 3.60
N TYR A 149 -8.43 -11.18 3.33
CA TYR A 149 -7.03 -10.83 3.09
C TYR A 149 -6.15 -11.13 4.31
N LEU A 150 -6.52 -10.65 5.50
CA LEU A 150 -5.71 -10.86 6.71
C LEU A 150 -5.76 -12.32 7.15
N LYS A 151 -6.92 -12.99 7.06
CA LYS A 151 -7.07 -14.42 7.32
C LYS A 151 -6.16 -15.26 6.41
N CYS A 152 -6.12 -14.91 5.12
CA CYS A 152 -5.25 -15.53 4.13
C CYS A 152 -3.77 -15.32 4.44
N LEU A 153 -3.37 -14.09 4.74
CA LEU A 153 -1.99 -13.77 5.12
C LEU A 153 -1.56 -14.57 6.35
N ASN A 154 -2.38 -14.58 7.40
CA ASN A 154 -2.06 -15.29 8.64
C ASN A 154 -1.85 -16.79 8.43
N SER A 155 -2.54 -17.39 7.46
CA SER A 155 -2.47 -18.82 7.15
C SER A 155 -1.34 -19.19 6.19
N ASN A 156 -0.96 -18.29 5.28
CA ASN A 156 -0.03 -18.60 4.18
C ASN A 156 1.33 -17.90 4.31
N TYR A 157 1.47 -16.97 5.24
CA TYR A 157 2.69 -16.19 5.44
C TYR A 157 3.47 -16.61 6.68
N THR A 158 4.75 -16.86 6.48
CA THR A 158 5.65 -17.47 7.48
C THR A 158 6.38 -16.44 8.32
N ASN A 159 6.32 -15.15 7.98
CA ASN A 159 6.97 -14.11 8.77
C ASN A 159 6.06 -13.72 9.95
N GLU A 160 6.24 -14.41 11.08
CA GLU A 160 5.48 -14.16 12.32
C GLU A 160 5.54 -12.69 12.76
N THR A 161 6.68 -12.04 12.58
CA THR A 161 6.85 -10.64 13.02
C THR A 161 5.95 -9.68 12.26
N ILE A 162 5.83 -9.86 10.94
CA ILE A 162 4.89 -9.06 10.16
C ILE A 162 3.45 -9.40 10.56
N LYS A 163 3.12 -10.68 10.78
CA LYS A 163 1.78 -11.05 11.24
C LYS A 163 1.43 -10.37 12.57
N GLU A 164 2.36 -10.32 13.52
CA GLU A 164 2.17 -9.60 14.78
C GLU A 164 1.90 -8.11 14.56
N VAL A 165 2.66 -7.44 13.68
CA VAL A 165 2.45 -6.03 13.34
C VAL A 165 1.06 -5.79 12.73
N LEU A 166 0.65 -6.63 11.77
CA LEU A 166 -0.65 -6.49 11.11
C LEU A 166 -1.82 -6.78 12.07
N ASN A 167 -1.69 -7.80 12.93
CA ASN A 167 -2.72 -8.13 13.92
C ASN A 167 -2.76 -7.11 15.09
N ALA A 168 -1.66 -6.40 15.36
CA ALA A 168 -1.69 -5.29 16.30
C ALA A 168 -2.52 -4.11 15.76
N GLN A 169 -2.43 -3.82 14.46
CA GLN A 169 -3.26 -2.79 13.81
C GLN A 169 -4.75 -3.09 13.98
N THR A 170 -5.18 -4.34 13.84
CA THR A 170 -6.60 -4.67 14.03
C THR A 170 -7.07 -4.59 15.47
N LYS A 171 -6.15 -4.70 16.44
CA LYS A 171 -6.47 -4.65 17.88
C LYS A 171 -6.49 -3.23 18.45
N TYR A 172 -5.51 -2.40 18.05
CA TYR A 172 -5.33 -1.06 18.61
C TYR A 172 -5.94 0.04 17.74
N GLY A 173 -6.55 -0.33 16.61
CA GLY A 173 -7.25 0.59 15.72
C GLY A 173 -6.33 1.27 14.72
N ASP A 174 -6.60 2.53 14.44
CA ASP A 174 -5.87 3.30 13.44
C ASP A 174 -4.45 3.66 13.90
N ILE A 175 -3.52 2.72 13.72
CA ILE A 175 -2.09 2.93 13.96
C ILE A 175 -1.48 3.66 12.75
N SER A 176 -0.85 4.80 13.03
CA SER A 176 -0.11 5.58 12.03
C SER A 176 0.84 4.70 11.19
N PRO A 177 0.82 4.82 9.85
CA PRO A 177 1.72 4.07 8.97
C PRO A 177 3.21 4.24 9.28
N SER A 178 3.65 5.37 9.83
CA SER A 178 5.04 5.56 10.25
C SER A 178 5.42 4.67 11.44
N ILE A 179 4.50 4.40 12.36
CA ILE A 179 4.71 3.48 13.49
C ILE A 179 4.80 2.04 12.97
N ILE A 180 3.89 1.66 12.07
CA ILE A 180 3.91 0.34 11.42
C ILE A 180 5.22 0.15 10.65
N ALA A 181 5.64 1.16 9.89
CA ALA A 181 6.90 1.18 9.17
C ALA A 181 8.10 1.05 10.13
N GLY A 182 8.12 1.76 11.25
CA GLY A 182 9.17 1.62 12.27
C GLY A 182 9.25 0.22 12.86
N ALA A 183 8.11 -0.38 13.18
CA ALA A 183 8.05 -1.76 13.65
C ALA A 183 8.60 -2.74 12.59
N MET A 184 8.16 -2.61 11.33
CA MET A 184 8.67 -3.39 10.20
C MET A 184 10.16 -3.16 9.98
N ASN A 185 10.65 -1.91 10.05
CA ASN A 185 12.03 -1.54 9.81
C ASN A 185 12.99 -2.21 10.81
N SER A 186 12.58 -2.24 12.07
CA SER A 186 13.36 -2.82 13.17
C SER A 186 13.51 -4.35 13.08
N LYS A 187 12.70 -5.01 12.25
CA LYS A 187 12.59 -6.47 12.20
C LYS A 187 12.96 -7.06 10.84
N LEU A 188 12.60 -6.37 9.76
CA LEU A 188 12.84 -6.82 8.40
C LEU A 188 14.23 -6.46 7.92
N LYS A 189 14.92 -7.47 7.42
CA LYS A 189 16.18 -7.34 6.72
C LYS A 189 15.93 -7.22 5.22
N LYS A 190 16.97 -6.89 4.48
CA LYS A 190 16.88 -6.71 3.02
C LYS A 190 16.46 -8.00 2.31
N GLU A 191 16.87 -9.15 2.83
CA GLU A 191 16.59 -10.48 2.28
C GLU A 191 15.10 -10.85 2.43
N ASP A 192 14.40 -10.30 3.43
CA ASP A 192 12.97 -10.54 3.61
C ASP A 192 12.14 -10.02 2.42
N PHE A 193 12.66 -9.03 1.69
CA PHE A 193 12.02 -8.49 0.49
C PHE A 193 12.22 -9.37 -0.75
N GLU A 194 13.04 -10.43 -0.69
CA GLU A 194 13.05 -11.47 -1.72
C GLU A 194 11.71 -12.24 -1.75
N ASN A 195 10.98 -12.25 -0.63
CA ASN A 195 9.65 -12.80 -0.58
C ASN A 195 8.63 -11.77 -1.11
N ASP A 196 7.96 -12.12 -2.19
CA ASP A 196 6.99 -11.24 -2.82
C ASP A 196 5.76 -10.93 -1.94
N MET A 197 5.42 -11.80 -0.98
CA MET A 197 4.38 -11.49 0.01
C MET A 197 4.80 -10.37 0.97
N THR A 198 6.09 -10.21 1.26
CA THR A 198 6.59 -9.07 2.05
C THR A 198 6.28 -7.77 1.31
N LYS A 199 6.58 -7.71 0.01
CA LYS A 199 6.30 -6.56 -0.84
C LYS A 199 4.80 -6.25 -0.93
N LEU A 200 3.98 -7.30 -1.07
CA LEU A 200 2.52 -7.18 -1.03
C LEU A 200 2.04 -6.56 0.28
N VAL A 201 2.51 -7.07 1.42
CA VAL A 201 2.11 -6.52 2.73
C VAL A 201 2.49 -5.05 2.84
N VAL A 202 3.70 -4.66 2.44
CA VAL A 202 4.15 -3.26 2.47
C VAL A 202 3.26 -2.39 1.58
N ALA A 203 2.89 -2.88 0.40
CA ALA A 203 1.99 -2.15 -0.50
C ALA A 203 0.63 -1.86 0.16
N PHE A 204 0.02 -2.83 0.84
CA PHE A 204 -1.35 -2.71 1.35
C PHE A 204 -1.44 -2.18 2.78
N ALA A 205 -0.51 -2.52 3.65
CA ALA A 205 -0.50 -2.06 5.04
C ALA A 205 0.02 -0.62 5.17
N LEU A 206 0.85 -0.16 4.24
CA LEU A 206 1.47 1.17 4.30
C LEU A 206 1.03 2.05 3.13
N TYR A 207 1.44 1.72 1.91
CA TYR A 207 1.25 2.61 0.76
C TYR A 207 -0.22 2.85 0.42
N TYR A 208 -1.00 1.80 0.12
CA TYR A 208 -2.40 1.96 -0.25
C TYR A 208 -3.32 2.36 0.92
N ASN A 209 -2.89 2.15 2.16
CA ASN A 209 -3.57 2.72 3.32
C ASN A 209 -3.44 4.26 3.29
N MET A 210 -2.24 4.79 3.05
CA MET A 210 -2.00 6.23 2.85
C MET A 210 -2.71 6.79 1.61
N VAL A 211 -2.68 6.07 0.48
CA VAL A 211 -3.40 6.47 -0.74
C VAL A 211 -4.90 6.61 -0.46
N ASN A 212 -5.51 5.62 0.20
CA ASN A 212 -6.94 5.68 0.50
C ASN A 212 -7.27 6.85 1.46
N LEU A 213 -6.45 7.07 2.49
CA LEU A 213 -6.62 8.20 3.41
C LEU A 213 -6.59 9.54 2.67
N LEU A 214 -5.61 9.75 1.79
CA LEU A 214 -5.44 11.02 1.07
C LEU A 214 -6.46 11.25 -0.05
N ILE A 215 -7.06 10.18 -0.59
CA ILE A 215 -8.20 10.29 -1.52
C ILE A 215 -9.44 10.79 -0.77
N ASP A 216 -9.71 10.25 0.41
CA ASP A 216 -10.89 10.60 1.19
C ASP A 216 -10.69 11.95 1.93
N HIS A 217 -9.43 12.34 2.21
CA HIS A 217 -9.05 13.60 2.88
C HIS A 217 -7.92 14.34 2.14
N PRO A 218 -8.20 15.05 1.03
CA PRO A 218 -7.18 15.74 0.26
C PRO A 218 -6.52 16.89 1.04
N ILE A 219 -5.18 16.95 1.03
CA ILE A 219 -4.43 18.08 1.58
C ILE A 219 -4.62 19.28 0.64
N LYS A 220 -5.21 20.37 1.14
CA LYS A 220 -5.42 21.63 0.41
C LYS A 220 -4.16 22.48 0.32
#